data_AF-A7TD00-F1
#
_entry.id   AF-A7TD00-F1
#
_cell.length_a   1.000
_cell.length_b   1.000
_cell.length_c   1.000
_cell.angle_alpha   90.00
_cell.angle_beta   90.00
_cell.angle_gamma   90.00
#
_symmetry.space_group_name_H-M   'P 1'
#
loop_
_entity.id
_entity.type
_entity.pdbx_description
1 polymer ?
#
loop_
_entity_poly.entity_id
_entity_poly.type
_entity_poly.pdbx_seq_one_letter_code
_entity_poly.pdbx_strand_id
1 'polypeptide(L)'
;GHTVTVFERDSKVGGLLRYGIPDFKLEKQIIDRRVEVLIEEGIIFKTNAYVGKNISVETIKADYDAVLMCGGATERRGIPIKGNHLKGVYQAMEFLKLNNQYVDGLIKFDDVISAKDKKVIVIGGGDTGSDCIGTSNRHGAVSVANFEILTKPTVGRPANQPWPYWPMKLKTTSSHKEGVERFFSISTKEFLGDKKGNLIGLKTVAVEWIFKEGERPQLIEVPNTEKSWECDMVLLALGFTGAEKTLAEQLGVEMDFRTNIKATEKDYATNVKGIFAAGDMRRGQSLIVWAISEGRQAAYYVDKYL
;
A
#
# COMPACT_ATOMS: atom_id res chain seq x y z
N GLY A 1 1.32 29.75 12.75
CA GLY A 1 2.29 30.56 13.50
C GLY A 1 3.56 29.79 13.84
N HIS A 2 3.59 28.46 13.66
CA HIS A 2 4.76 27.62 13.95
C HIS A 2 5.69 27.50 12.75
N THR A 3 6.97 27.27 13.01
CA THR A 3 7.94 26.89 11.97
C THR A 3 7.84 25.38 11.75
N VAL A 4 7.46 24.95 10.53
CA VAL A 4 7.22 23.52 10.24
C VAL A 4 8.26 23.02 9.23
N THR A 5 8.93 21.91 9.57
CA THR A 5 9.77 21.15 8.64
C THR A 5 9.20 19.75 8.45
N VAL A 6 9.04 19.33 7.19
CA VAL A 6 8.67 17.97 6.80
C VAL A 6 9.90 17.24 6.30
N PHE A 7 10.17 16.08 6.89
CA PHE A 7 11.23 15.17 6.47
C PHE A 7 10.60 14.04 5.62
N GLU A 8 10.97 13.98 4.34
CA GLU A 8 10.49 13.00 3.37
C GLU A 8 11.66 12.09 2.97
N ARG A 9 11.47 10.78 3.09
CA ARG A 9 12.51 9.81 2.76
C ARG A 9 12.77 9.70 1.26
N ASP A 10 11.75 9.96 0.45
CA ASP A 10 11.83 9.89 -1.00
C ASP A 10 12.29 11.23 -1.61
N SER A 11 12.60 11.24 -2.90
CA SER A 11 13.17 12.40 -3.59
C SER A 11 12.16 13.54 -3.80
N LYS A 12 10.86 13.24 -3.78
CA LYS A 12 9.76 14.21 -3.86
C LYS A 12 8.66 13.90 -2.83
N VAL A 13 7.99 14.95 -2.38
CA VAL A 13 6.89 14.87 -1.41
C VAL A 13 5.61 14.35 -2.05
N GLY A 14 4.83 13.58 -1.28
CA GLY A 14 3.50 13.13 -1.67
C GLY A 14 3.17 11.69 -1.29
N GLY A 15 4.13 10.94 -0.74
CA GLY A 15 3.93 9.57 -0.29
C GLY A 15 3.29 8.69 -1.37
N LEU A 16 2.26 7.92 -0.98
CA LEU A 16 1.56 7.02 -1.90
C LEU A 16 0.77 7.74 -3.00
N LEU A 17 0.40 9.02 -2.83
CA LEU A 17 -0.23 9.78 -3.92
C LEU A 17 0.73 9.93 -5.10
N ARG A 18 2.03 10.06 -4.81
CA ARG A 18 3.08 10.17 -5.82
C ARG A 18 3.60 8.80 -6.26
N TYR A 19 3.99 7.96 -5.31
CA TYR A 19 4.73 6.74 -5.59
C TYR A 19 3.89 5.45 -5.54
N GLY A 20 2.60 5.54 -5.28
CA GLY A 20 1.69 4.39 -5.30
C GLY A 20 0.64 4.49 -6.41
N ILE A 21 -0.18 5.54 -6.36
CA ILE A 21 -1.26 5.75 -7.32
C ILE A 21 -0.67 6.14 -8.68
N PRO A 22 -0.99 5.48 -9.79
CA PRO A 22 -0.48 5.85 -11.12
C PRO A 22 -1.06 7.16 -11.65
N ASP A 23 -0.34 7.80 -12.59
CA ASP A 23 -0.75 9.05 -13.25
C ASP A 23 -2.11 8.98 -13.95
N PHE A 24 -2.48 7.83 -14.51
CA PHE A 24 -3.77 7.64 -15.16
C PHE A 24 -4.97 7.65 -14.18
N LYS A 25 -4.73 7.67 -12.86
CA LYS A 25 -5.75 7.88 -11.82
C LYS A 25 -5.60 9.23 -11.11
N LEU A 26 -4.38 9.72 -10.96
CA LEU A 26 -4.07 10.97 -10.28
C LEU A 26 -2.80 11.59 -10.88
N GLU A 27 -2.98 12.65 -11.66
CA GLU A 27 -1.89 13.40 -12.27
C GLU A 27 -1.01 14.07 -11.20
N LYS A 28 0.32 13.92 -11.30
CA LYS A 28 1.25 14.40 -10.25
C LYS A 28 1.31 15.91 -10.12
N GLN A 29 0.98 16.64 -11.17
CA GLN A 29 0.87 18.10 -11.15
C GLN A 29 -0.12 18.61 -10.08
N ILE A 30 -1.16 17.82 -9.75
CA ILE A 30 -2.11 18.17 -8.69
C ILE A 30 -1.41 18.17 -7.32
N ILE A 31 -0.49 17.22 -7.10
CA ILE A 31 0.31 17.13 -5.88
C ILE A 31 1.33 18.27 -5.85
N ASP A 32 2.02 18.51 -6.97
CA ASP A 32 3.00 19.59 -7.09
C ASP A 32 2.38 20.95 -6.73
N ARG A 33 1.24 21.27 -7.34
CA ARG A 33 0.47 22.50 -7.03
C ARG A 33 0.10 22.61 -5.54
N ARG A 34 -0.27 21.51 -4.89
CA ARG A 34 -0.60 21.54 -3.46
C ARG A 34 0.65 21.76 -2.61
N VAL A 35 1.78 21.16 -2.98
CA VAL A 35 3.06 21.32 -2.28
C VAL A 35 3.58 22.75 -2.44
N GLU A 36 3.46 23.36 -3.62
CA GLU A 36 3.81 24.76 -3.87
C GLU A 36 3.09 25.71 -2.91
N VAL A 37 1.77 25.54 -2.75
CA VAL A 37 0.98 26.33 -1.77
C VAL A 37 1.52 26.15 -0.35
N LEU A 38 1.88 24.93 0.05
CA LEU A 38 2.44 24.68 1.39
C LEU A 38 3.82 25.32 1.58
N ILE A 39 4.64 25.37 0.51
CA ILE A 39 5.93 26.07 0.53
C ILE A 39 5.72 27.58 0.66
N GLU A 40 4.77 28.15 -0.08
CA GLU A 40 4.39 29.57 0.02
C GLU A 40 3.85 29.94 1.41
N GLU A 41 3.15 29.00 2.08
CA GLU A 41 2.73 29.12 3.47
C GLU A 41 3.90 29.05 4.49
N GLY A 42 5.12 28.74 4.03
CA GLY A 42 6.35 28.72 4.83
C GLY A 42 6.78 27.34 5.34
N ILE A 43 6.17 26.25 4.85
CA ILE A 43 6.59 24.89 5.22
C ILE A 43 7.88 24.51 4.50
N ILE A 44 8.87 24.04 5.27
CA ILE A 44 10.16 23.59 4.75
C ILE A 44 10.08 22.09 4.46
N PHE A 45 10.41 21.66 3.24
CA PHE A 45 10.50 20.25 2.89
C PHE A 45 11.96 19.82 2.71
N LYS A 46 12.37 18.80 3.47
CA LYS A 46 13.67 18.12 3.33
C LYS A 46 13.44 16.74 2.73
N THR A 47 13.75 16.56 1.45
CA THR A 47 13.62 15.28 0.74
C THR A 47 14.89 14.44 0.86
N ASN A 48 14.82 13.15 0.52
CA ASN A 48 15.88 12.16 0.76
C ASN A 48 16.32 12.10 2.24
N ALA A 49 15.43 12.50 3.15
CA ALA A 49 15.68 12.67 4.58
C ALA A 49 14.90 11.59 5.34
N TYR A 50 15.53 10.44 5.53
CA TYR A 50 14.97 9.28 6.22
C TYR A 50 15.36 9.30 7.70
N VAL A 51 14.46 9.87 8.51
CA VAL A 51 14.58 9.90 9.97
C VAL A 51 14.69 8.49 10.55
N GLY A 52 15.68 8.28 11.41
CA GLY A 52 16.06 7.00 11.99
C GLY A 52 16.97 6.14 11.11
N LYS A 53 17.40 6.65 9.94
CA LYS A 53 18.42 6.04 9.10
C LYS A 53 19.55 7.02 8.77
N ASN A 54 19.32 7.96 7.86
CA ASN A 54 20.32 8.96 7.47
C ASN A 54 20.12 10.32 8.16
N ILE A 55 19.00 10.52 8.85
CA ILE A 55 18.78 11.62 9.77
C ILE A 55 18.63 11.05 11.18
N SER A 56 19.44 11.54 12.12
CA SER A 56 19.42 11.10 13.52
C SER A 56 18.12 11.52 14.21
N VAL A 57 17.58 10.60 15.01
CA VAL A 57 16.39 10.86 15.83
C VAL A 57 16.71 11.83 16.97
N GLU A 58 17.93 11.77 17.50
CA GLU A 58 18.43 12.66 18.54
C GLU A 58 18.46 14.11 18.06
N THR A 59 18.91 14.34 16.81
CA THR A 59 18.85 15.66 16.17
C THR A 59 17.41 16.17 16.06
N ILE A 60 16.48 15.31 15.61
CA ILE A 60 15.07 15.70 15.52
C ILE A 60 14.49 16.08 16.89
N LYS A 61 14.84 15.35 17.96
CA LYS A 61 14.37 15.67 19.31
C LYS A 61 15.01 16.91 19.92
N ALA A 62 16.23 17.27 19.51
CA ALA A 62 16.93 18.44 19.99
C ALA A 62 16.49 19.73 19.28
N ASP A 63 16.20 19.63 17.97
CA ASP A 63 15.97 20.79 17.12
C ASP A 63 14.48 21.22 17.03
N TYR A 64 13.55 20.37 17.51
CA TYR A 64 12.11 20.59 17.37
C TYR A 64 11.35 20.39 18.69
N ASP A 65 10.45 21.33 19.02
CA ASP A 65 9.64 21.31 20.25
C ASP A 65 8.57 20.20 20.26
N ALA A 66 8.09 19.80 19.07
CA ALA A 66 7.13 18.72 18.88
C ALA A 66 7.37 17.99 17.55
N VAL A 67 7.04 16.70 17.52
CA VAL A 67 7.21 15.82 16.36
C VAL A 67 5.88 15.14 16.04
N LEU A 68 5.43 15.22 14.79
CA LEU A 68 4.28 14.49 14.28
C LEU A 68 4.72 13.39 13.30
N MET A 69 4.49 12.14 13.67
CA MET A 69 4.86 10.97 12.89
C MET A 69 3.78 10.63 11.84
N CYS A 70 4.14 10.72 10.56
CA CYS A 70 3.25 10.51 9.41
C CYS A 70 3.84 9.56 8.33
N GLY A 71 4.70 8.60 8.73
CA GLY A 71 5.43 7.71 7.82
C GLY A 71 4.58 6.65 7.08
N GLY A 72 3.29 6.55 7.39
CA GLY A 72 2.35 5.60 6.80
C GLY A 72 2.52 4.16 7.29
N ALA A 73 1.68 3.26 6.76
CA ALA A 73 1.75 1.82 6.99
C ALA A 73 2.46 1.13 5.81
N THR A 74 3.79 1.05 5.85
CA THR A 74 4.61 0.61 4.71
C THR A 74 5.09 -0.83 4.80
N GLU A 75 4.78 -1.54 5.89
CA GLU A 75 5.12 -2.96 6.05
C GLU A 75 4.20 -3.80 5.15
N ARG A 76 4.78 -4.43 4.13
CA ARG A 76 4.03 -5.09 3.05
C ARG A 76 3.63 -6.50 3.47
N ARG A 77 2.40 -6.89 3.19
CA ARG A 77 1.97 -8.27 3.41
C ARG A 77 2.61 -9.19 2.37
N GLY A 78 3.42 -10.13 2.85
CA GLY A 78 3.95 -11.23 2.04
C GLY A 78 2.99 -12.41 1.95
N ILE A 79 3.39 -13.41 1.17
CA ILE A 79 2.75 -14.73 1.14
C ILE A 79 3.81 -15.80 1.47
N PRO A 80 3.70 -16.48 2.63
CA PRO A 80 4.73 -17.43 3.10
C PRO A 80 4.55 -18.80 2.45
N ILE A 81 4.57 -18.85 1.12
CA ILE A 81 4.47 -20.09 0.34
C ILE A 81 5.76 -20.38 -0.42
N LYS A 82 5.92 -21.64 -0.82
CA LYS A 82 7.10 -22.08 -1.57
C LYS A 82 7.25 -21.28 -2.87
N GLY A 83 8.49 -20.89 -3.15
CA GLY A 83 8.86 -20.13 -4.36
C GLY A 83 8.61 -18.62 -4.28
N ASN A 84 8.27 -18.04 -3.12
CA ASN A 84 8.03 -16.59 -3.00
C ASN A 84 9.28 -15.71 -3.28
N HIS A 85 10.47 -16.32 -3.32
CA HIS A 85 11.75 -15.67 -3.56
C HIS A 85 12.17 -15.71 -5.04
N LEU A 86 11.37 -16.36 -5.90
CA LEU A 86 11.71 -16.50 -7.33
C LEU A 86 11.73 -15.13 -8.03
N LYS A 87 12.68 -14.97 -8.95
CA LYS A 87 12.73 -13.79 -9.82
C LYS A 87 11.50 -13.79 -10.71
N GLY A 88 10.65 -12.77 -10.56
CA GLY A 88 9.33 -12.71 -11.18
C GLY A 88 8.21 -12.49 -10.16
N VAL A 89 8.43 -12.81 -8.88
CA VAL A 89 7.48 -12.51 -7.80
C VAL A 89 7.86 -11.20 -7.14
N TYR A 90 7.03 -10.17 -7.31
CA TYR A 90 7.32 -8.82 -6.81
C TYR A 90 6.20 -8.31 -5.90
N GLN A 91 6.57 -7.45 -4.95
CA GLN A 91 5.59 -6.66 -4.20
C GLN A 91 5.01 -5.58 -5.12
N ALA A 92 3.68 -5.41 -5.10
CA ALA A 92 3.00 -4.46 -5.98
C ALA A 92 3.59 -3.03 -5.88
N MET A 93 3.92 -2.60 -4.66
CA MET A 93 4.50 -1.27 -4.43
C MET A 93 5.90 -1.08 -4.98
N GLU A 94 6.66 -2.16 -5.20
CA GLU A 94 7.97 -2.07 -5.85
C GLU A 94 7.78 -1.75 -7.34
N PHE A 95 6.90 -2.51 -7.99
CA PHE A 95 6.51 -2.32 -9.38
C PHE A 95 5.92 -0.93 -9.64
N LEU A 96 4.92 -0.52 -8.84
CA LEU A 96 4.23 0.76 -9.01
C LEU A 96 5.14 1.96 -8.73
N LYS A 97 5.97 1.89 -7.67
CA LYS A 97 6.89 2.98 -7.32
C LYS A 97 7.89 3.24 -8.43
N LEU A 98 8.53 2.20 -8.96
CA LEU A 98 9.49 2.33 -10.05
C LEU A 98 8.82 2.86 -11.31
N ASN A 99 7.62 2.38 -11.66
CA ASN A 99 6.88 2.94 -12.80
C ASN A 99 6.57 4.43 -12.61
N ASN A 100 6.06 4.84 -11.44
CA ASN A 100 5.75 6.24 -11.19
C ASN A 100 7.01 7.12 -11.21
N GLN A 101 8.15 6.62 -10.72
CA GLN A 101 9.43 7.33 -10.83
C GLN A 101 9.88 7.49 -12.28
N TYR A 102 9.66 6.48 -13.13
CA TYR A 102 9.96 6.57 -14.55
C TYR A 102 9.06 7.59 -15.26
N VAL A 103 7.76 7.56 -15.00
CA VAL A 103 6.80 8.53 -15.56
C VAL A 103 7.13 9.96 -15.11
N ASP A 104 7.58 10.12 -13.87
CA ASP A 104 8.04 11.40 -13.31
C ASP A 104 9.45 11.82 -13.81
N GLY A 105 10.11 11.00 -14.63
CA GLY A 105 11.44 11.28 -15.21
C GLY A 105 12.62 11.14 -14.25
N LEU A 106 12.41 10.51 -13.08
CA LEU A 106 13.44 10.32 -12.05
C LEU A 106 14.39 9.16 -12.33
N ILE A 107 13.93 8.14 -13.06
CA ILE A 107 14.72 6.95 -13.41
C ILE A 107 14.53 6.61 -14.90
N LYS A 108 15.37 5.74 -15.43
CA LYS A 108 15.24 5.24 -16.80
C LYS A 108 14.30 4.04 -16.85
N PHE A 109 13.75 3.75 -18.02
CA PHE A 109 12.86 2.58 -18.19
C PHE A 109 13.58 1.25 -17.86
N ASP A 110 14.88 1.17 -18.11
CA ASP A 110 15.70 -0.02 -17.82
C ASP A 110 15.76 -0.36 -16.31
N ASP A 111 15.49 0.63 -15.46
CA ASP A 111 15.43 0.46 -14.00
C ASP A 111 14.04 0.02 -13.51
N VAL A 112 13.04 0.00 -14.39
CA VAL A 112 11.66 -0.40 -14.05
C VAL A 112 11.51 -1.92 -14.09
N ILE A 113 10.71 -2.45 -13.17
CA ILE A 113 10.20 -3.83 -13.29
C ILE A 113 9.20 -3.86 -14.45
N SER A 114 9.66 -4.21 -15.64
CA SER A 114 8.82 -4.18 -16.84
C SER A 114 7.92 -5.41 -16.95
N ALA A 115 6.64 -5.16 -17.25
CA ALA A 115 5.63 -6.17 -17.54
C ALA A 115 5.49 -6.44 -19.05
N LYS A 116 6.29 -5.75 -19.89
CA LYS A 116 6.28 -5.89 -21.34
C LYS A 116 6.56 -7.33 -21.75
N ASP A 117 5.74 -7.85 -22.66
CA ASP A 117 5.85 -9.20 -23.22
C ASP A 117 5.74 -10.33 -22.18
N LYS A 118 5.14 -10.06 -21.00
CA LYS A 118 4.96 -11.04 -19.91
C LYS A 118 3.51 -11.48 -19.73
N LYS A 119 3.32 -12.72 -19.29
CA LYS A 119 2.07 -13.21 -18.69
C LYS A 119 2.06 -12.83 -17.20
N VAL A 120 1.23 -11.86 -16.83
CA VAL A 120 1.22 -11.27 -15.48
C VAL A 120 0.04 -11.80 -14.66
N ILE A 121 0.31 -12.20 -13.43
CA ILE A 121 -0.73 -12.51 -12.44
C ILE A 121 -0.67 -11.51 -11.29
N VAL A 122 -1.77 -10.78 -11.05
CA VAL A 122 -1.93 -9.86 -9.93
C VAL A 122 -2.71 -10.56 -8.82
N ILE A 123 -2.11 -10.74 -7.64
CA ILE A 123 -2.78 -11.36 -6.49
C ILE A 123 -3.28 -10.27 -5.54
N GLY A 124 -4.60 -10.14 -5.44
CA GLY A 124 -5.27 -9.12 -4.62
C GLY A 124 -6.28 -8.27 -5.42
N GLY A 125 -7.47 -8.04 -4.86
CA GLY A 125 -8.59 -7.35 -5.51
C GLY A 125 -8.78 -5.87 -5.15
N GLY A 126 -7.84 -5.29 -4.39
CA GLY A 126 -7.92 -3.89 -3.94
C GLY A 126 -7.51 -2.87 -5.01
N ASP A 127 -7.50 -1.60 -4.64
CA ASP A 127 -7.11 -0.49 -5.54
C ASP A 127 -5.68 -0.66 -6.07
N THR A 128 -4.75 -1.14 -5.23
CA THR A 128 -3.37 -1.47 -5.62
C THR A 128 -3.30 -2.57 -6.68
N GLY A 129 -4.20 -3.57 -6.62
CA GLY A 129 -4.29 -4.60 -7.66
C GLY A 129 -4.76 -4.00 -8.99
N SER A 130 -5.79 -3.15 -8.92
CA SER A 130 -6.28 -2.38 -10.07
C SER A 130 -5.22 -1.47 -10.71
N ASP A 131 -4.33 -0.87 -9.89
CA ASP A 131 -3.19 -0.09 -10.37
C ASP A 131 -2.15 -0.96 -11.08
N CYS A 132 -1.84 -2.13 -10.52
CA CYS A 132 -0.94 -3.11 -11.14
C CYS A 132 -1.46 -3.59 -12.49
N ILE A 133 -2.77 -3.86 -12.60
CA ILE A 133 -3.41 -4.27 -13.85
C ILE A 133 -3.26 -3.19 -14.91
N GLY A 134 -3.67 -1.94 -14.60
CA GLY A 134 -3.63 -0.84 -15.56
C GLY A 134 -2.21 -0.50 -16.02
N THR A 135 -1.24 -0.60 -15.11
CA THR A 135 0.19 -0.39 -15.43
C THR A 135 0.75 -1.53 -16.28
N SER A 136 0.41 -2.78 -15.96
CA SER A 136 0.85 -3.96 -16.75
C SER A 136 0.32 -3.93 -18.19
N ASN A 137 -0.95 -3.55 -18.37
CA ASN A 137 -1.53 -3.36 -19.70
C ASN A 137 -0.80 -2.28 -20.49
N ARG A 138 -0.47 -1.14 -19.86
CA ARG A 138 0.28 -0.04 -20.50
C ARG A 138 1.73 -0.38 -20.83
N HIS A 139 2.34 -1.28 -20.08
CA HIS A 139 3.66 -1.83 -20.41
C HIS A 139 3.63 -2.77 -21.62
N GLY A 140 2.46 -3.24 -22.06
CA GLY A 140 2.32 -4.22 -23.14
C GLY A 140 2.50 -5.66 -22.66
N ALA A 141 1.93 -6.02 -21.51
CA ALA A 141 1.85 -7.41 -21.08
C ALA A 141 1.10 -8.27 -22.11
N VAL A 142 1.52 -9.53 -22.28
CA VAL A 142 0.85 -10.50 -23.18
C VAL A 142 -0.53 -10.84 -22.66
N SER A 143 -0.64 -11.02 -21.34
CA SER A 143 -1.92 -11.24 -20.66
C SER A 143 -1.82 -10.77 -19.21
N VAL A 144 -2.97 -10.39 -18.64
CA VAL A 144 -3.10 -10.04 -17.23
C VAL A 144 -4.26 -10.81 -16.64
N ALA A 145 -3.98 -11.58 -15.58
CA ALA A 145 -5.00 -12.24 -14.77
C ALA A 145 -4.95 -11.68 -13.33
N ASN A 146 -6.11 -11.60 -12.69
CA ASN A 146 -6.24 -11.13 -11.32
C ASN A 146 -6.90 -12.21 -10.44
N PHE A 147 -6.24 -12.53 -9.33
CA PHE A 147 -6.67 -13.56 -8.40
C PHE A 147 -7.12 -12.93 -7.08
N GLU A 148 -8.36 -13.24 -6.70
CA GLU A 148 -8.99 -12.80 -5.46
C GLU A 148 -9.38 -14.01 -4.60
N ILE A 149 -8.95 -14.00 -3.34
CA ILE A 149 -9.27 -15.07 -2.37
C ILE A 149 -10.71 -15.02 -1.86
N LEU A 150 -11.38 -13.89 -2.06
CA LEU A 150 -12.77 -13.68 -1.66
C LEU A 150 -13.72 -14.17 -2.75
N THR A 151 -14.91 -14.57 -2.34
CA THR A 151 -16.01 -14.90 -3.25
C THR A 151 -16.36 -13.69 -4.11
N LYS A 152 -16.71 -13.94 -5.38
CA LYS A 152 -17.11 -12.89 -6.33
C LYS A 152 -18.24 -12.04 -5.73
N PRO A 153 -18.01 -10.73 -5.50
CA PRO A 153 -19.06 -9.87 -4.96
C PRO A 153 -20.23 -9.72 -5.92
N THR A 154 -21.40 -9.33 -5.40
CA THR A 154 -22.58 -9.05 -6.24
C THR A 154 -22.38 -7.79 -7.08
N VAL A 155 -22.99 -7.74 -8.26
CA VAL A 155 -23.00 -6.53 -9.09
C VAL A 155 -23.79 -5.41 -8.39
N GLY A 156 -24.96 -5.75 -7.85
CA GLY A 156 -25.81 -4.85 -7.06
C GLY A 156 -25.37 -4.71 -5.61
N ARG A 157 -26.05 -3.83 -4.85
CA ARG A 157 -25.90 -3.75 -3.38
C ARG A 157 -26.45 -5.06 -2.78
N PRO A 158 -25.66 -5.79 -1.96
CA PRO A 158 -26.18 -6.95 -1.24
C PRO A 158 -27.35 -6.54 -0.32
N ALA A 159 -28.40 -7.37 -0.27
CA ALA A 159 -29.58 -7.08 0.56
C ALA A 159 -29.25 -7.01 2.06
N ASN A 160 -28.26 -7.79 2.51
CA ASN A 160 -27.74 -7.78 3.88
C ASN A 160 -26.83 -6.59 4.20
N GLN A 161 -26.58 -5.69 3.25
CA GLN A 161 -25.78 -4.47 3.44
C GLN A 161 -26.54 -3.24 2.91
N PRO A 162 -27.70 -2.88 3.52
CA PRO A 162 -28.47 -1.71 3.12
C PRO A 162 -27.73 -0.41 3.43
N TRP A 163 -28.20 0.72 2.89
CA TRP A 163 -27.74 2.04 3.35
C TRP A 163 -27.99 2.18 4.86
N PRO A 164 -27.08 2.73 5.68
CA PRO A 164 -25.84 3.46 5.33
C PRO A 164 -24.55 2.64 5.25
N TYR A 165 -24.62 1.29 5.29
CA TYR A 165 -23.42 0.46 5.17
C TYR A 165 -22.72 0.66 3.83
N TRP A 166 -21.39 0.63 3.84
CA TRP A 166 -20.61 0.61 2.61
C TRP A 166 -20.65 -0.82 2.01
N PRO A 167 -21.29 -1.01 0.85
CA PRO A 167 -21.58 -2.35 0.36
C PRO A 167 -20.39 -2.98 -0.35
N MET A 168 -20.20 -4.28 -0.13
CA MET A 168 -19.29 -5.12 -0.91
C MET A 168 -19.90 -5.45 -2.26
N LYS A 169 -19.66 -4.59 -3.24
CA LYS A 169 -20.06 -4.80 -4.64
C LYS A 169 -18.86 -5.12 -5.52
N LEU A 170 -19.12 -5.76 -6.65
CA LEU A 170 -18.12 -6.01 -7.68
C LEU A 170 -17.70 -4.68 -8.29
N LYS A 171 -16.54 -4.17 -7.88
CA LYS A 171 -15.96 -2.96 -8.47
C LYS A 171 -15.31 -3.29 -9.82
N THR A 172 -15.63 -2.49 -10.82
CA THR A 172 -15.01 -2.54 -12.14
C THR A 172 -14.41 -1.17 -12.44
N THR A 173 -13.08 -1.09 -12.51
CA THR A 173 -12.33 0.15 -12.79
C THR A 173 -12.04 0.27 -14.29
N SER A 174 -11.48 1.41 -14.71
CA SER A 174 -10.91 1.55 -16.06
C SER A 174 -9.85 0.50 -16.35
N SER A 175 -8.93 0.24 -15.41
CA SER A 175 -7.92 -0.82 -15.55
C SER A 175 -8.51 -2.20 -15.83
N HIS A 176 -9.64 -2.54 -15.22
CA HIS A 176 -10.31 -3.81 -15.51
C HIS A 176 -10.90 -3.86 -16.92
N LYS A 177 -11.37 -2.72 -17.44
CA LYS A 177 -11.95 -2.62 -18.79
C LYS A 177 -10.88 -2.64 -19.89
N GLU A 178 -9.64 -2.29 -19.57
CA GLU A 178 -8.51 -2.34 -20.50
C GLU A 178 -8.08 -3.77 -20.86
N GLY A 179 -8.49 -4.77 -20.08
CA GLY A 179 -8.22 -6.18 -20.33
C GLY A 179 -7.65 -6.86 -19.09
N VAL A 180 -8.46 -7.69 -18.43
CA VAL A 180 -8.02 -8.57 -17.34
C VAL A 180 -9.00 -9.74 -17.20
N GLU A 181 -8.49 -10.94 -17.02
CA GLU A 181 -9.30 -12.07 -16.56
C GLU A 181 -9.33 -12.09 -15.02
N ARG A 182 -10.52 -12.16 -14.42
CA ARG A 182 -10.69 -12.10 -12.97
C ARG A 182 -11.17 -13.43 -12.41
N PHE A 183 -10.41 -13.98 -11.49
CA PHE A 183 -10.69 -15.23 -10.81
C PHE A 183 -10.91 -14.96 -9.32
N PHE A 184 -12.00 -15.48 -8.79
CA PHE A 184 -12.43 -15.31 -7.40
C PHE A 184 -12.41 -16.66 -6.70
N SER A 185 -12.48 -16.65 -5.36
CA SER A 185 -12.45 -17.88 -4.58
C SER A 185 -11.23 -18.74 -4.94
N ILE A 186 -10.08 -18.10 -5.13
CA ILE A 186 -8.83 -18.75 -5.56
C ILE A 186 -7.70 -18.43 -4.60
N SER A 187 -6.96 -19.45 -4.17
CA SER A 187 -5.78 -19.31 -3.30
C SER A 187 -4.54 -19.82 -4.00
N THR A 188 -3.40 -19.15 -3.82
CA THR A 188 -2.11 -19.57 -4.39
C THR A 188 -1.40 -20.52 -3.43
N LYS A 189 -0.99 -21.69 -3.93
CA LYS A 189 -0.36 -22.76 -3.15
C LYS A 189 1.17 -22.74 -3.24
N GLU A 190 1.69 -22.51 -4.44
CA GLU A 190 3.11 -22.62 -4.75
C GLU A 190 3.45 -21.78 -5.98
N PHE A 191 4.58 -21.08 -5.94
CA PHE A 191 5.22 -20.52 -7.14
C PHE A 191 6.21 -21.52 -7.72
N LEU A 192 6.14 -21.71 -9.04
CA LEU A 192 6.95 -22.67 -9.78
C LEU A 192 8.09 -21.94 -10.47
N GLY A 193 9.31 -22.44 -10.27
CA GLY A 193 10.52 -21.84 -10.82
C GLY A 193 11.30 -22.78 -11.74
N ASP A 194 12.09 -22.20 -12.64
CA ASP A 194 13.10 -22.93 -13.40
C ASP A 194 14.37 -23.20 -12.56
N LYS A 195 15.33 -23.93 -13.15
CA LYS A 195 16.62 -24.23 -12.49
C LYS A 195 17.49 -22.98 -12.23
N LYS A 196 17.17 -21.85 -12.85
CA LYS A 196 17.88 -20.56 -12.70
C LYS A 196 17.21 -19.65 -11.67
N GLY A 197 16.10 -20.08 -11.06
CA GLY A 197 15.35 -19.32 -10.06
C GLY A 197 14.37 -18.29 -10.66
N ASN A 198 14.02 -18.39 -11.95
CA ASN A 198 12.99 -17.55 -12.56
C ASN A 198 11.61 -18.19 -12.40
N LEU A 199 10.60 -17.37 -12.15
CA LEU A 199 9.20 -17.78 -12.17
C LEU A 199 8.80 -18.26 -13.57
N ILE A 200 8.16 -19.41 -13.64
CA ILE A 200 7.56 -19.96 -14.88
C ILE A 200 6.06 -20.23 -14.73
N GLY A 201 5.53 -20.15 -13.51
CA GLY A 201 4.14 -20.40 -13.24
C GLY A 201 3.81 -20.43 -11.76
N LEU A 202 2.56 -20.73 -11.44
CA LEU A 202 2.10 -20.96 -10.08
C LEU A 202 0.98 -21.99 -10.04
N LYS A 203 0.78 -22.59 -8.87
CA LYS A 203 -0.36 -23.46 -8.58
C LYS A 203 -1.39 -22.75 -7.71
N THR A 204 -2.65 -22.94 -8.03
CA THR A 204 -3.78 -22.47 -7.24
C THR A 204 -4.69 -23.61 -6.84
N VAL A 205 -5.54 -23.36 -5.86
CA VAL A 205 -6.68 -24.19 -5.51
C VAL A 205 -7.92 -23.29 -5.36
N ALA A 206 -9.10 -23.80 -5.67
CA ALA A 206 -10.33 -23.09 -5.34
C ALA A 206 -10.56 -23.14 -3.82
N VAL A 207 -11.12 -22.07 -3.28
CA VAL A 207 -11.35 -21.92 -1.84
C VAL A 207 -12.73 -21.35 -1.54
N GLU A 208 -13.30 -21.77 -0.42
CA GLU A 208 -14.58 -21.27 0.06
C GLU A 208 -14.44 -20.70 1.47
N TRP A 209 -15.14 -19.61 1.74
CA TRP A 209 -15.24 -19.03 3.07
C TRP A 209 -16.46 -19.58 3.80
N ILE A 210 -16.23 -20.23 4.92
CA ILE A 210 -17.29 -20.66 5.85
C ILE A 210 -17.42 -19.61 6.94
N PHE A 211 -18.60 -19.02 7.03
CA PHE A 211 -18.98 -18.10 8.09
C PHE A 211 -19.85 -18.84 9.11
N LYS A 212 -19.40 -18.92 10.35
CA LYS A 212 -20.17 -19.43 11.48
C LYS A 212 -20.32 -18.32 12.50
N GLU A 213 -21.52 -18.18 13.07
CA GLU A 213 -21.81 -17.16 14.07
C GLU A 213 -20.92 -17.35 15.30
N GLY A 214 -20.30 -16.27 15.79
CA GLY A 214 -19.37 -16.30 16.93
C GLY A 214 -17.96 -16.82 16.60
N GLU A 215 -17.70 -17.37 15.42
CA GLU A 215 -16.38 -17.86 15.01
C GLU A 215 -15.71 -16.95 13.99
N ARG A 216 -14.39 -17.03 13.90
CA ARG A 216 -13.66 -16.36 12.81
C ARG A 216 -13.97 -17.08 11.49
N PRO A 217 -14.16 -16.34 10.38
CA PRO A 217 -14.34 -16.95 9.07
C PRO A 217 -13.21 -17.93 8.76
N GLN A 218 -13.57 -19.13 8.30
CA GLN A 218 -12.62 -20.17 7.94
C GLN A 218 -12.51 -20.27 6.42
N LEU A 219 -11.30 -20.37 5.91
CA LEU A 219 -11.03 -20.62 4.51
C LEU A 219 -10.77 -22.12 4.31
N ILE A 220 -11.58 -22.78 3.50
CA ILE A 220 -11.41 -24.19 3.16
C ILE A 220 -11.00 -24.34 1.69
N GLU A 221 -10.11 -25.29 1.42
CA GLU A 221 -9.75 -25.66 0.06
C GLU A 221 -10.79 -26.63 -0.51
N VAL A 222 -11.22 -26.40 -1.75
CA VAL A 222 -12.12 -27.31 -2.45
C VAL A 222 -11.30 -28.45 -3.04
N PRO A 223 -11.53 -29.71 -2.63
CA PRO A 223 -10.74 -30.85 -3.12
C PRO A 223 -10.76 -30.98 -4.65
N ASN A 224 -9.65 -31.45 -5.23
CA ASN A 224 -9.51 -31.71 -6.67
C ASN A 224 -9.70 -30.48 -7.59
N THR A 225 -9.49 -29.27 -7.07
CA THR A 225 -9.57 -28.01 -7.86
C THR A 225 -8.20 -27.38 -8.13
N GLU A 226 -7.13 -28.12 -7.91
CA GLU A 226 -5.79 -27.63 -8.17
C GLU A 226 -5.59 -27.33 -9.66
N LYS A 227 -5.03 -26.16 -9.95
CA LYS A 227 -4.75 -25.71 -11.31
C LYS A 227 -3.36 -25.07 -11.38
N SER A 228 -2.65 -25.37 -12.47
CA SER A 228 -1.38 -24.71 -12.79
C SER A 228 -1.61 -23.60 -13.80
N TRP A 229 -0.88 -22.49 -13.62
CA TRP A 229 -0.95 -21.31 -14.47
C TRP A 229 0.45 -20.94 -14.91
N GLU A 230 0.68 -20.82 -16.21
CA GLU A 230 1.93 -20.27 -16.74
C GLU A 230 1.95 -18.75 -16.54
N CYS A 231 3.03 -18.24 -15.95
CA CYS A 231 3.24 -16.82 -15.80
C CYS A 231 4.74 -16.49 -15.63
N ASP A 232 5.12 -15.30 -16.10
CA ASP A 232 6.49 -14.81 -16.01
C ASP A 232 6.64 -13.77 -14.89
N MET A 233 5.51 -13.26 -14.38
CA MET A 233 5.46 -12.25 -13.35
C MET A 233 4.23 -12.40 -12.45
N VAL A 234 4.45 -12.27 -11.15
CA VAL A 234 3.42 -12.15 -10.13
C VAL A 234 3.60 -10.83 -9.38
N LEU A 235 2.50 -10.08 -9.23
CA LEU A 235 2.44 -8.85 -8.46
C LEU A 235 1.58 -9.07 -7.20
N LEU A 236 2.21 -9.00 -6.03
CA LEU A 236 1.56 -9.19 -4.74
C LEU A 236 0.91 -7.89 -4.27
N ALA A 237 -0.40 -7.76 -4.45
CA ALA A 237 -1.21 -6.62 -4.02
C ALA A 237 -2.04 -6.97 -2.77
N LEU A 238 -1.37 -7.47 -1.73
CA LEU A 238 -1.98 -8.05 -0.52
C LEU A 238 -2.24 -7.03 0.61
N GLY A 239 -1.91 -5.76 0.38
CA GLY A 239 -2.02 -4.68 1.35
C GLY A 239 -0.85 -4.61 2.34
N PHE A 240 -1.03 -3.80 3.38
CA PHE A 240 -0.01 -3.54 4.40
C PHE A 240 -0.47 -4.00 5.78
N THR A 241 0.48 -4.41 6.62
CA THR A 241 0.19 -4.86 7.99
C THR A 241 0.14 -3.68 8.97
N GLY A 242 1.10 -2.76 8.88
CA GLY A 242 1.23 -1.54 9.69
C GLY A 242 2.48 -0.73 9.35
N ALA A 243 2.94 0.09 10.29
CA ALA A 243 4.12 0.94 10.12
C ALA A 243 5.44 0.17 10.31
N GLU A 244 6.52 0.67 9.71
CA GLU A 244 7.87 0.21 9.99
C GLU A 244 8.24 0.49 11.45
N LYS A 245 8.92 -0.47 12.10
CA LYS A 245 9.22 -0.40 13.54
C LYS A 245 10.41 0.49 13.89
N THR A 246 11.37 0.65 12.97
CA THR A 246 12.68 1.25 13.24
C THR A 246 12.59 2.62 13.92
N LEU A 247 11.75 3.51 13.40
CA LEU A 247 11.59 4.86 13.95
C LEU A 247 10.90 4.83 15.33
N ALA A 248 9.88 3.98 15.49
CA ALA A 248 9.17 3.82 16.75
C ALA A 248 10.09 3.27 17.86
N GLU A 249 10.89 2.25 17.53
CA GLU A 249 11.85 1.62 18.43
C GLU A 249 12.93 2.61 18.89
N GLN A 250 13.50 3.40 17.98
CA GLN A 250 14.50 4.42 18.32
C GLN A 250 13.91 5.56 19.18
N LEU A 251 12.65 5.91 18.96
CA LEU A 251 11.96 6.93 19.75
C LEU A 251 11.43 6.43 21.10
N GLY A 252 11.40 5.11 21.32
CA GLY A 252 10.75 4.51 22.49
C GLY A 252 9.22 4.62 22.46
N VAL A 253 8.63 4.68 21.26
CA VAL A 253 7.19 4.84 21.06
C VAL A 253 6.50 3.46 21.02
N GLU A 254 5.42 3.32 21.79
CA GLU A 254 4.61 2.11 21.81
C GLU A 254 3.85 1.90 20.49
N MET A 255 3.70 0.63 20.11
CA MET A 255 2.92 0.19 18.95
C MET A 255 1.81 -0.77 19.35
N ASP A 256 0.77 -0.87 18.54
CA ASP A 256 -0.24 -1.92 18.65
C ASP A 256 0.25 -3.27 18.08
N PHE A 257 -0.58 -4.31 18.16
CA PHE A 257 -0.28 -5.64 17.63
C PHE A 257 -0.06 -5.69 16.11
N ARG A 258 -0.47 -4.65 15.39
CA ARG A 258 -0.31 -4.49 13.94
C ARG A 258 0.86 -3.59 13.58
N THR A 259 1.65 -3.12 14.56
CA THR A 259 2.73 -2.14 14.42
C THR A 259 2.29 -0.72 14.10
N ASN A 260 1.02 -0.39 14.25
CA ASN A 260 0.60 1.02 14.18
C ASN A 260 1.06 1.74 15.46
N ILE A 261 1.45 3.00 15.32
CA ILE A 261 1.85 3.84 16.45
C ILE A 261 0.65 4.04 17.39
N LYS A 262 0.86 3.71 18.66
CA LYS A 262 -0.17 3.79 19.68
C LYS A 262 -0.37 5.24 20.09
N ALA A 263 -1.34 5.88 19.45
CA ALA A 263 -1.85 7.20 19.82
C ALA A 263 -3.38 7.26 19.66
N THR A 264 -4.04 8.01 20.54
CA THR A 264 -5.51 8.06 20.59
C THR A 264 -6.07 9.17 19.72
N GLU A 265 -7.32 9.06 19.29
CA GLU A 265 -8.01 10.15 18.56
C GLU A 265 -8.38 11.33 19.48
N LYS A 266 -8.17 11.21 20.80
CA LYS A 266 -8.46 12.28 21.77
C LYS A 266 -7.43 13.40 21.75
N ASP A 267 -6.19 13.09 21.41
CA ASP A 267 -5.04 14.00 21.50
C ASP A 267 -3.91 13.70 20.51
N TYR A 268 -3.93 12.55 19.83
CA TYR A 268 -2.90 12.08 18.89
C TYR A 268 -1.50 11.93 19.52
N ALA A 269 -1.40 12.03 20.85
CA ALA A 269 -0.15 11.91 21.58
C ALA A 269 0.26 10.44 21.74
N THR A 270 1.56 10.19 21.70
CA THR A 270 2.15 8.89 22.02
C THR A 270 2.50 8.81 23.51
N ASN A 271 3.08 7.70 23.94
CA ASN A 271 3.66 7.58 25.28
C ASN A 271 4.89 8.48 25.51
N VAL A 272 5.49 9.04 24.45
CA VAL A 272 6.67 9.90 24.54
C VAL A 272 6.23 11.36 24.43
N LYS A 273 6.55 12.16 25.46
CA LYS A 273 6.19 13.58 25.52
C LYS A 273 6.72 14.33 24.29
N GLY A 274 5.87 15.15 23.68
CA GLY A 274 6.18 15.93 22.48
C GLY A 274 6.12 15.15 21.17
N ILE A 275 5.77 13.85 21.21
CA ILE A 275 5.65 13.02 20.01
C ILE A 275 4.21 12.60 19.80
N PHE A 276 3.73 12.85 18.59
CA PHE A 276 2.38 12.61 18.10
C PHE A 276 2.41 11.69 16.88
N ALA A 277 1.29 11.07 16.53
CA ALA A 277 1.17 10.26 15.31
C ALA A 277 -0.21 10.41 14.66
N ALA A 278 -0.24 10.45 13.32
CA ALA A 278 -1.47 10.61 12.55
C ALA A 278 -1.46 9.82 11.23
N GLY A 279 -2.65 9.63 10.67
CA GLY A 279 -2.85 8.97 9.38
C GLY A 279 -2.54 7.48 9.45
N ASP A 280 -2.14 6.90 8.33
CA ASP A 280 -1.94 5.45 8.22
C ASP A 280 -0.90 4.89 9.19
N MET A 281 0.04 5.72 9.69
CA MET A 281 1.02 5.28 10.70
C MET A 281 0.39 4.98 12.06
N ARG A 282 -0.73 5.64 12.40
CA ARG A 282 -1.50 5.46 13.63
C ARG A 282 -2.72 4.56 13.42
N ARG A 283 -3.45 4.79 12.33
CA ARG A 283 -4.72 4.11 12.00
C ARG A 283 -4.52 2.72 11.37
N GLY A 284 -3.38 2.51 10.72
CA GLY A 284 -3.22 1.50 9.69
C GLY A 284 -3.79 1.95 8.35
N GLN A 285 -3.52 1.16 7.30
CA GLN A 285 -3.91 1.46 5.92
C GLN A 285 -5.38 1.90 5.81
N SER A 286 -5.62 3.10 5.29
CA SER A 286 -6.96 3.66 5.15
C SER A 286 -7.13 4.53 3.90
N LEU A 287 -8.17 5.35 3.87
CA LEU A 287 -8.45 6.28 2.78
C LEU A 287 -7.72 7.61 3.00
N ILE A 288 -7.38 8.28 1.89
CA ILE A 288 -6.71 9.59 1.89
C ILE A 288 -7.46 10.61 2.76
N VAL A 289 -8.80 10.60 2.73
CA VAL A 289 -9.63 11.52 3.53
C VAL A 289 -9.43 11.32 5.04
N TRP A 290 -9.18 10.10 5.50
CA TRP A 290 -8.89 9.83 6.90
C TRP A 290 -7.52 10.37 7.29
N ALA A 291 -6.50 10.19 6.45
CA ALA A 291 -5.18 10.77 6.69
C ALA A 291 -5.22 12.31 6.78
N ILE A 292 -6.00 12.96 5.90
CA ILE A 292 -6.19 14.42 5.95
C ILE A 292 -6.95 14.82 7.23
N SER A 293 -8.00 14.10 7.59
CA SER A 293 -8.79 14.36 8.80
C SER A 293 -7.94 14.24 10.06
N GLU A 294 -7.18 13.16 10.19
CA GLU A 294 -6.29 12.94 11.33
C GLU A 294 -5.16 13.97 11.39
N GLY A 295 -4.57 14.33 10.23
CA GLY A 295 -3.55 15.38 10.19
C GLY A 295 -4.06 16.73 10.68
N ARG A 296 -5.29 17.11 10.32
CA ARG A 296 -5.92 18.36 10.80
C ARG A 296 -6.20 18.33 12.30
N GLN A 297 -6.65 17.20 12.82
CA GLN A 297 -6.91 17.05 14.25
C GLN A 297 -5.60 17.03 15.05
N ALA A 298 -4.60 16.26 14.61
CA ALA A 298 -3.29 16.22 15.23
C ALA A 298 -2.63 17.60 15.26
N ALA A 299 -2.74 18.39 14.19
CA ALA A 299 -2.21 19.76 14.17
C ALA A 299 -2.81 20.65 15.28
N TYR A 300 -4.11 20.52 15.57
CA TYR A 300 -4.75 21.23 16.67
C TYR A 300 -4.22 20.81 18.05
N TYR A 301 -3.96 19.53 18.25
CA TYR A 301 -3.43 19.02 19.53
C TYR A 301 -1.95 19.31 19.72
N VAL A 302 -1.16 19.30 18.64
CA VAL A 302 0.23 19.79 18.66
C VAL A 302 0.27 21.28 19.01
N ASP A 303 -0.59 22.10 18.41
CA ASP A 303 -0.70 23.53 18.73
C ASP A 303 -1.07 23.79 20.20
N LYS A 304 -1.98 22.99 20.77
CA LYS A 304 -2.32 23.07 22.20
C LYS A 304 -1.23 22.60 23.16
N TYR A 305 -0.32 21.76 22.67
CA TYR A 305 0.77 21.23 23.46
C TYR A 305 1.94 22.22 23.57
N LEU A 306 2.19 22.99 22.50
CA LEU A 306 3.17 24.07 22.43
C LEU A 306 2.70 25.31 23.19
#